data_AF-A0AB35ITX0-F1
#
_entry.id   AF-A0AB35ITX0-F1
#
_cell.length_a   1.000
_cell.length_b   1.000
_cell.length_c   1.000
_cell.angle_alpha   90.00
_cell.angle_beta   90.00
_cell.angle_gamma   90.00
#
_symmetry.space_group_name_H-M   'P 1'
#
loop_
_entity.id
_entity.type
_entity.pdbx_description
1 polymer ?
#
loop_
_entity_poly.entity_id
_entity_poly.type
_entity_poly.pdbx_seq_one_letter_code
_entity_poly.pdbx_strand_id
1 'polypeptide(L)'
;MSEKKVIYYIDDDEDAIYTLKDLKEIFLNKGYDVQFLGIKNEASKEEFLKTLYSKEKYGIILDYDLSMSEIYGDAIELWETIKKQNPFFPVCIYTSHSDDVQIDPSIEKKFSKDGYSLNGEVFTKEDEIDSMLEYIDKQVKLGIENINTLERVNQGLKKSDTFSTEVAINETKIEHQFSIKQPRLLNDDIANQLDDLIAKAYQIIEKEGEL
;
A
#
# COMPACT_ATOMS: atom_id res chain seq x y z
N MET A 1 19.14 -3.45 9.69
CA MET A 1 17.94 -4.27 9.99
C MET A 1 17.01 -4.09 8.81
N SER A 2 16.48 -5.15 8.19
CA SER A 2 15.49 -4.94 7.12
C SER A 2 14.27 -4.25 7.73
N GLU A 3 13.73 -3.24 7.03
CA GLU A 3 12.46 -2.64 7.42
C GLU A 3 11.43 -3.77 7.57
N LYS A 4 10.71 -3.77 8.70
CA LYS A 4 9.74 -4.81 9.01
C LYS A 4 8.53 -4.60 8.10
N LYS A 5 8.20 -5.56 7.24
CA LYS A 5 7.04 -5.48 6.34
C LYS A 5 5.75 -5.66 7.16
N VAL A 6 5.16 -4.56 7.63
CA VAL A 6 3.92 -4.59 8.42
C VAL A 6 2.71 -4.78 7.52
N ILE A 7 1.92 -5.82 7.74
CA ILE A 7 0.64 -6.06 7.06
C ILE A 7 -0.48 -5.88 8.10
N TYR A 8 -1.48 -5.06 7.79
CA TYR A 8 -2.65 -4.95 8.65
C TYR A 8 -3.73 -5.92 8.19
N TYR A 9 -4.20 -6.74 9.12
CA TYR A 9 -5.40 -7.56 8.95
C TYR A 9 -6.58 -6.81 9.57
N ILE A 10 -7.58 -6.50 8.76
CA ILE A 10 -8.77 -5.72 9.15
C ILE A 10 -9.96 -6.66 9.21
N ASP A 11 -10.64 -6.64 10.35
CA ASP A 11 -11.80 -7.47 10.67
C ASP A 11 -12.68 -6.71 11.66
N ASP A 12 -13.97 -7.01 11.68
CA ASP A 12 -14.92 -6.47 12.65
C ASP A 12 -15.13 -7.41 13.85
N ASP A 13 -14.59 -8.63 13.78
CA ASP A 13 -14.56 -9.57 14.88
C ASP A 13 -13.28 -9.40 15.72
N GLU A 14 -13.44 -9.02 16.99
CA GLU A 14 -12.33 -8.92 17.94
C GLU A 14 -11.69 -10.29 18.22
N ASP A 15 -12.44 -11.38 18.07
CA ASP A 15 -11.93 -12.75 18.22
C ASP A 15 -11.10 -13.19 17.02
N ALA A 16 -11.10 -12.44 15.91
CA ALA A 16 -10.21 -12.69 14.78
C ALA A 16 -8.72 -12.61 15.16
N ILE A 17 -8.39 -11.95 16.29
CA ILE A 17 -7.04 -11.94 16.87
C ILE A 17 -6.52 -13.35 17.19
N TYR A 18 -7.41 -14.29 17.52
CA TYR A 18 -7.05 -15.68 17.79
C TYR A 18 -6.75 -16.45 16.51
N THR A 19 -7.53 -16.22 15.45
CA THR A 19 -7.26 -16.74 14.08
C THR A 19 -5.95 -16.17 13.52
N LEU A 20 -5.65 -14.92 13.84
CA LEU A 20 -4.40 -14.23 13.52
C LEU A 20 -3.16 -14.82 14.20
N LYS A 21 -3.31 -15.55 15.31
CA LYS A 21 -2.18 -16.11 16.04
C LYS A 21 -1.40 -17.10 15.16
N ASP A 22 -2.12 -17.93 14.41
CA ASP A 22 -1.53 -18.90 13.48
C ASP A 22 -0.89 -18.20 12.28
N LEU A 23 -1.55 -17.15 11.76
CA LEU A 23 -0.98 -16.30 10.70
C LEU A 23 0.32 -15.63 11.16
N LYS A 24 0.36 -15.14 12.40
CA LYS A 24 1.47 -14.34 12.91
C LYS A 24 2.79 -15.11 12.92
N GLU A 25 2.77 -16.39 13.29
CA GLU A 25 3.98 -17.23 13.28
C GLU A 25 4.48 -17.46 11.85
N ILE A 26 3.59 -17.85 10.94
CA ILE A 26 3.92 -18.14 9.54
C ILE A 26 4.47 -16.90 8.83
N PHE A 27 3.82 -15.75 9.02
CA PHE A 27 4.24 -14.48 8.42
C PHE A 27 5.56 -13.99 9.00
N LEU A 28 5.75 -14.12 10.33
CA LEU A 28 7.00 -13.70 10.98
C LEU A 28 8.19 -14.51 10.47
N ASN A 29 8.01 -15.83 10.29
CA ASN A 29 9.04 -16.70 9.69
C ASN A 29 9.40 -16.30 8.25
N LYS A 30 8.49 -15.61 7.56
CA LYS A 30 8.68 -15.09 6.19
C LYS A 30 9.10 -13.62 6.14
N GLY A 31 9.33 -12.99 7.30
CA GLY A 31 9.80 -11.61 7.40
C GLY A 31 8.71 -10.53 7.40
N TYR A 32 7.45 -10.92 7.63
CA TYR A 32 6.31 -10.00 7.71
C TYR A 32 5.82 -9.88 9.15
N ASP A 33 5.22 -8.75 9.48
CA ASP A 33 4.56 -8.52 10.75
C ASP A 33 3.08 -8.29 10.52
N VAL A 34 2.25 -9.28 10.86
CA VAL A 34 0.80 -9.09 10.79
C VAL A 34 0.30 -8.45 12.07
N GLN A 35 -0.40 -7.34 11.91
CA GLN A 35 -1.03 -6.61 13.01
C GLN A 35 -2.53 -6.55 12.80
N PHE A 36 -3.27 -6.80 13.86
CA PHE A 36 -4.72 -6.62 13.85
C PHE A 36 -5.06 -5.13 13.84
N LEU A 37 -6.01 -4.75 12.99
CA LEU A 37 -6.64 -3.44 13.02
C LEU A 37 -8.15 -3.65 12.99
N GLY A 38 -8.74 -3.78 14.18
CA GLY A 38 -10.18 -3.90 14.33
C GLY A 38 -10.89 -2.64 13.83
N ILE A 39 -12.01 -2.84 13.14
CA ILE A 39 -12.84 -1.75 12.61
C ILE A 39 -14.12 -1.53 13.43
N LYS A 40 -14.40 -2.41 14.39
CA LYS A 40 -15.56 -2.34 15.27
C LYS A 40 -15.48 -1.12 16.20
N ASN A 41 -16.62 -0.48 16.43
CA ASN A 41 -16.78 0.71 17.30
C ASN A 41 -16.07 1.98 16.79
N GLU A 42 -15.64 2.01 15.54
CA GLU A 42 -15.11 3.22 14.92
C GLU A 42 -16.21 4.28 14.77
N ALA A 43 -15.91 5.54 15.11
CA ALA A 43 -16.92 6.59 15.16
C ALA A 43 -17.48 6.97 13.78
N SER A 44 -16.66 6.82 12.73
CA SER A 44 -17.06 7.00 11.34
C SER A 44 -16.04 6.37 10.38
N LYS A 45 -16.41 6.25 9.11
CA LYS A 45 -15.49 5.85 8.02
C LYS A 45 -14.25 6.74 7.98
N GLU A 46 -14.42 8.06 8.13
CA GLU A 46 -13.34 9.03 8.06
C GLU A 46 -12.34 8.87 9.21
N GLU A 47 -12.82 8.63 10.44
CA GLU A 47 -11.93 8.39 11.59
C GLU A 47 -11.14 7.09 11.42
N PHE A 48 -11.78 6.02 10.97
CA PHE A 48 -11.10 4.77 10.67
C PHE A 48 -10.02 4.96 9.59
N LEU A 49 -10.35 5.64 8.50
CA LEU A 49 -9.40 5.90 7.41
C LEU A 49 -8.22 6.76 7.89
N LYS A 50 -8.44 7.79 8.71
CA LYS A 50 -7.35 8.58 9.31
C LYS A 50 -6.40 7.68 10.10
N THR A 51 -6.94 6.81 10.94
CA THR A 51 -6.16 5.82 11.70
C THR A 51 -5.39 4.90 10.77
N LEU A 52 -6.06 4.32 9.76
CA LEU A 52 -5.46 3.44 8.78
C LEU A 52 -4.30 4.12 8.03
N TYR A 53 -4.48 5.36 7.56
CA TYR A 53 -3.46 6.09 6.79
C TYR A 53 -2.34 6.68 7.64
N SER A 54 -2.56 6.90 8.94
CA SER A 54 -1.49 7.29 9.87
C SER A 54 -0.44 6.19 10.10
N LYS A 55 -0.80 4.94 9.79
CA LYS A 55 0.05 3.78 9.99
C LYS A 55 0.90 3.49 8.75
N GLU A 56 2.20 3.32 8.97
CA GLU A 56 3.10 2.73 7.98
C GLU A 56 2.71 1.26 7.77
N LYS A 57 2.58 0.87 6.50
CA LYS A 57 2.07 -0.44 6.11
C LYS A 57 2.60 -0.86 4.75
N TYR A 58 2.93 -2.13 4.65
CA TYR A 58 3.38 -2.82 3.45
C TYR A 58 2.19 -3.37 2.63
N GLY A 59 1.09 -3.72 3.29
CA GLY A 59 -0.13 -4.19 2.64
C GLY A 59 -1.29 -4.31 3.63
N ILE A 60 -2.47 -4.61 3.11
CA ILE A 60 -3.69 -4.85 3.88
C ILE A 60 -4.30 -6.18 3.48
N ILE A 61 -4.77 -6.94 4.47
CA ILE A 61 -5.64 -8.10 4.31
C ILE A 61 -7.00 -7.73 4.90
N LEU A 62 -8.07 -7.93 4.16
CA LEU A 62 -9.44 -7.67 4.60
C LEU A 62 -10.17 -8.99 4.85
N ASP A 63 -10.82 -9.14 6.00
CA ASP A 63 -11.95 -10.07 6.09
C ASP A 63 -13.10 -9.57 5.23
N TYR A 64 -13.85 -10.50 4.64
CA TYR A 64 -14.96 -10.16 3.75
C TYR A 64 -16.16 -9.58 4.48
N ASP A 65 -16.60 -10.21 5.57
CA ASP A 65 -17.78 -9.78 6.31
C ASP A 65 -17.34 -8.71 7.30
N LEU A 66 -17.73 -7.47 7.00
CA LEU A 66 -17.46 -6.33 7.88
C LEU A 66 -18.76 -5.73 8.43
N SER A 67 -19.87 -6.47 8.31
CA SER A 67 -21.21 -5.96 8.60
C SER A 67 -21.44 -5.58 10.07
N MET A 68 -20.67 -6.14 11.00
CA MET A 68 -20.68 -5.79 12.43
C MET A 68 -19.82 -4.57 12.75
N SER A 69 -19.12 -3.99 11.78
CA SER A 69 -18.37 -2.74 11.95
C SER A 69 -19.27 -1.51 12.11
N GLU A 70 -20.54 -1.60 11.70
CA GLU A 70 -21.52 -0.51 11.57
C GLU A 70 -21.15 0.61 10.58
N ILE A 71 -19.87 0.70 10.16
CA ILE A 71 -19.37 1.72 9.24
C ILE A 71 -19.09 1.18 7.83
N TYR A 72 -18.90 -0.12 7.63
CA TYR A 72 -18.79 -0.76 6.33
C TYR A 72 -19.70 -2.00 6.27
N GLY A 73 -20.27 -2.29 5.10
CA GLY A 73 -21.07 -3.51 4.91
C GLY A 73 -20.22 -4.74 4.64
N ASP A 74 -19.15 -4.59 3.87
CA ASP A 74 -18.28 -5.68 3.41
C ASP A 74 -16.88 -5.17 3.02
N ALA A 75 -15.97 -6.10 2.74
CA ALA A 75 -14.62 -5.80 2.26
C ALA A 75 -14.59 -5.01 0.95
N ILE A 76 -15.58 -5.18 0.07
CA ILE A 76 -15.57 -4.55 -1.25
C ILE A 76 -15.73 -3.04 -1.08
N GLU A 77 -16.64 -2.61 -0.21
CA GLU A 77 -16.85 -1.20 0.09
C GLU A 77 -15.57 -0.51 0.64
N LEU A 78 -14.88 -1.18 1.57
CA LEU A 78 -13.62 -0.67 2.13
C LEU A 78 -12.49 -0.72 1.09
N TRP A 79 -12.38 -1.82 0.33
CA TRP A 79 -11.41 -2.00 -0.75
C TRP A 79 -11.54 -0.88 -1.79
N GLU A 80 -12.75 -0.60 -2.27
CA GLU A 80 -13.00 0.49 -3.22
C GLU A 80 -12.52 1.83 -2.67
N THR A 81 -12.77 2.08 -1.38
CA THR A 81 -12.38 3.31 -0.71
C THR A 81 -10.87 3.47 -0.66
N ILE A 82 -10.15 2.39 -0.36
CA ILE A 82 -8.67 2.36 -0.36
C ILE A 82 -8.14 2.57 -1.78
N LYS A 83 -8.66 1.83 -2.76
CA LYS A 83 -8.20 1.89 -4.16
C LYS A 83 -8.52 3.22 -4.84
N LYS A 84 -9.61 3.89 -4.48
CA LYS A 84 -9.92 5.26 -4.95
C LYS A 84 -8.84 6.27 -4.53
N GLN A 85 -8.22 6.08 -3.37
CA GLN A 85 -7.13 6.94 -2.90
C GLN A 85 -5.77 6.51 -3.48
N ASN A 86 -5.49 5.21 -3.46
CA ASN A 86 -4.32 4.63 -4.10
C ASN A 86 -4.66 3.32 -4.85
N PRO A 87 -4.82 3.38 -6.18
CA PRO A 87 -5.16 2.21 -7.00
C PRO A 87 -4.12 1.08 -6.95
N PHE A 88 -2.86 1.41 -6.67
CA PHE A 88 -1.75 0.46 -6.64
C PHE A 88 -1.43 -0.03 -5.23
N PHE A 89 -2.20 0.38 -4.22
CA PHE A 89 -1.94 -0.07 -2.87
C PHE A 89 -2.19 -1.59 -2.74
N PRO A 90 -1.28 -2.37 -2.14
CA PRO A 90 -1.47 -3.80 -1.96
C PRO A 90 -2.59 -4.08 -0.96
N VAL A 91 -3.68 -4.65 -1.45
CA VAL A 91 -4.83 -5.10 -0.66
C VAL A 91 -5.17 -6.50 -1.15
N CYS A 92 -5.66 -7.38 -0.30
CA CYS A 92 -6.33 -8.61 -0.73
C CYS A 92 -7.43 -8.98 0.27
N ILE A 93 -8.32 -9.89 -0.14
CA ILE A 93 -9.42 -10.37 0.71
C ILE A 93 -9.07 -11.78 1.17
N TYR A 94 -9.20 -12.06 2.48
CA TYR A 94 -8.97 -13.37 3.07
C TYR A 94 -10.19 -13.80 3.88
N THR A 95 -10.94 -14.80 3.41
CA THR A 95 -12.27 -15.08 3.95
C THR A 95 -12.65 -16.57 3.93
N SER A 96 -13.54 -16.98 4.82
CA SER A 96 -14.24 -18.27 4.76
C SER A 96 -15.41 -18.25 3.75
N HIS A 97 -15.87 -17.05 3.36
CA HIS A 97 -17.02 -16.81 2.50
C HIS A 97 -16.59 -16.59 1.05
N SER A 98 -15.70 -17.44 0.53
CA SER A 98 -15.07 -17.22 -0.78
C SER A 98 -16.08 -17.09 -1.93
N ASP A 99 -17.20 -17.80 -1.87
CA ASP A 99 -18.26 -17.74 -2.90
C ASP A 99 -19.06 -16.43 -2.87
N ASP A 100 -19.11 -15.75 -1.73
CA ASP A 100 -19.87 -14.51 -1.55
C ASP A 100 -19.11 -13.31 -2.11
N VAL A 101 -17.78 -13.38 -2.24
CA VAL A 101 -16.95 -12.30 -2.76
C VAL A 101 -17.17 -12.09 -4.26
N GLN A 102 -17.93 -11.04 -4.61
CA GLN A 102 -18.23 -10.60 -5.98
C GLN A 102 -17.21 -9.59 -6.52
N ILE A 103 -15.93 -9.97 -6.56
CA ILE A 103 -14.88 -9.18 -7.23
C ILE A 103 -14.25 -9.98 -8.36
N ASP A 104 -13.98 -9.32 -9.48
CA ASP A 104 -13.26 -9.93 -10.59
C ASP A 104 -11.84 -10.30 -10.13
N PRO A 105 -11.42 -11.58 -10.22
CA PRO A 105 -10.08 -12.01 -9.80
C PRO A 105 -8.94 -11.34 -10.56
N SER A 106 -9.20 -10.75 -11.72
CA SER A 106 -8.23 -9.95 -12.47
C SER A 106 -8.01 -8.55 -11.87
N ILE A 107 -8.97 -8.07 -11.06
CA ILE A 107 -8.94 -6.76 -10.40
C ILE A 107 -8.32 -6.88 -9.00
N GLU A 108 -8.79 -7.85 -8.21
CA GLU A 108 -8.27 -8.10 -6.86
C GLU A 108 -8.32 -9.58 -6.52
N LYS A 109 -7.32 -10.07 -5.79
CA LYS A 109 -7.24 -11.48 -5.42
C LYS A 109 -7.90 -11.74 -4.07
N LYS A 110 -8.72 -12.80 -4.04
CA LYS A 110 -9.28 -13.37 -2.82
C LYS A 110 -8.57 -14.68 -2.45
N PHE A 111 -8.52 -14.94 -1.16
CA PHE A 111 -7.86 -16.08 -0.52
C PHE A 111 -8.83 -16.73 0.47
N SER A 112 -8.79 -18.06 0.59
CA SER A 112 -9.72 -18.86 1.39
C SER A 112 -9.13 -19.23 2.75
N LYS A 113 -9.87 -18.97 3.83
CA LYS A 113 -9.52 -19.39 5.21
C LYS A 113 -9.61 -20.91 5.41
N ASP A 114 -10.42 -21.58 4.59
CA ASP A 114 -10.76 -23.00 4.75
C ASP A 114 -9.92 -23.92 3.86
N GLY A 115 -8.93 -23.36 3.15
CA GLY A 115 -8.24 -24.05 2.06
C GLY A 115 -9.16 -24.22 0.85
N TYR A 116 -8.63 -24.81 -0.22
CA TYR A 116 -9.41 -25.11 -1.41
C TYR A 116 -8.82 -26.31 -2.14
N SER A 117 -9.59 -26.88 -3.07
CA SER A 117 -9.08 -27.92 -3.95
C SER A 117 -9.25 -27.49 -5.40
N LEU A 118 -8.16 -27.53 -6.16
CA LEU A 118 -8.17 -27.21 -7.59
C LEU A 118 -7.74 -28.45 -8.35
N ASN A 119 -8.58 -28.93 -9.28
CA ASN A 119 -8.26 -30.09 -10.13
C ASN A 119 -7.85 -31.36 -9.37
N GLY A 120 -8.29 -31.53 -8.12
CA GLY A 120 -7.96 -32.68 -7.27
C GLY A 120 -6.73 -32.50 -6.38
N GLU A 121 -6.00 -31.39 -6.50
CA GLU A 121 -4.95 -31.01 -5.54
C GLU A 121 -5.59 -30.26 -4.36
N VAL A 122 -5.24 -30.67 -3.14
CA VAL A 122 -5.70 -30.05 -1.89
C VAL A 122 -4.66 -29.02 -1.45
N PHE A 123 -5.05 -27.76 -1.41
CA PHE A 123 -4.21 -26.66 -0.92
C PHE A 123 -4.45 -26.45 0.56
N THR A 124 -3.36 -26.41 1.33
CA THR A 124 -3.40 -26.15 2.77
C THR A 124 -3.55 -24.66 3.06
N LYS A 125 -3.84 -24.33 4.32
CA LYS A 125 -3.84 -22.93 4.79
C LYS A 125 -2.48 -22.24 4.60
N GLU A 126 -1.39 -23.00 4.75
CA GLU A 126 -0.04 -22.47 4.53
C GLU A 126 0.20 -22.12 3.05
N ASP A 127 -0.28 -22.94 2.12
CA ASP A 127 -0.15 -22.68 0.68
C ASP A 127 -0.93 -21.41 0.26
N GLU A 128 -2.09 -21.18 0.88
CA GLU A 128 -2.88 -19.96 0.69
C GLU A 128 -2.17 -18.72 1.25
N ILE A 129 -1.57 -18.83 2.43
CA ILE A 129 -0.76 -17.76 3.02
C ILE A 129 0.44 -17.42 2.12
N ASP A 130 1.11 -18.43 1.59
CA ASP A 130 2.25 -18.24 0.68
C ASP A 130 1.83 -17.54 -0.61
N SER A 131 0.71 -17.97 -1.18
CA SER A 131 0.11 -17.35 -2.36
C SER A 131 -0.32 -15.90 -2.10
N MET A 132 -0.78 -15.60 -0.88
CA MET A 132 -1.18 -14.27 -0.44
C MET A 132 0.02 -13.34 -0.27
N LEU A 133 1.09 -13.81 0.38
CA LEU A 133 2.32 -13.05 0.53
C LEU A 133 3.00 -12.77 -0.82
N GLU A 134 3.06 -13.78 -1.70
CA GLU A 134 3.58 -13.61 -3.06
C GLU A 134 2.76 -12.56 -3.83
N TYR A 135 1.44 -12.59 -3.68
CA TYR A 135 0.56 -11.60 -4.29
C TYR A 135 0.82 -10.18 -3.79
N ILE A 136 0.92 -9.99 -2.46
CA ILE A 136 1.20 -8.68 -1.86
C ILE A 136 2.56 -8.14 -2.34
N ASP A 137 3.60 -8.97 -2.32
CA ASP A 137 4.94 -8.59 -2.80
C ASP A 137 4.93 -8.20 -4.28
N LYS A 138 4.19 -8.95 -5.11
CA LYS A 138 4.02 -8.64 -6.53
C LYS A 138 3.31 -7.30 -6.73
N GLN A 139 2.25 -7.02 -5.98
CA GLN A 139 1.55 -5.74 -6.03
C GLN A 139 2.46 -4.57 -5.62
N VAL A 140 3.25 -4.74 -4.54
CA VAL A 140 4.25 -3.73 -4.14
C VAL A 140 5.25 -3.48 -5.25
N LYS A 141 5.81 -4.54 -5.84
CA LYS A 141 6.77 -4.42 -6.93
C LYS A 141 6.18 -3.68 -8.12
N LEU A 142 4.97 -4.03 -8.55
CA LEU A 142 4.27 -3.34 -9.64
C LEU A 142 3.98 -1.87 -9.30
N GLY A 143 3.58 -1.59 -8.06
CA GLY A 143 3.40 -0.23 -7.57
C GLY A 143 4.67 0.61 -7.68
N ILE A 144 5.81 0.07 -7.20
CA ILE A 144 7.12 0.73 -7.29
C ILE A 144 7.54 0.93 -8.75
N GLU A 145 7.37 -0.08 -9.61
CA GLU A 145 7.69 0.03 -11.04
C GLU A 145 6.85 1.12 -11.74
N ASN A 146 5.58 1.25 -11.36
CA ASN A 146 4.70 2.30 -11.87
C ASN A 146 5.11 3.68 -11.37
N ILE A 147 5.40 3.86 -10.08
CA ILE A 147 5.93 5.12 -9.54
C ILE A 147 7.20 5.53 -10.28
N ASN A 148 8.18 4.63 -10.38
CA ASN A 148 9.44 4.91 -11.07
C ASN A 148 9.24 5.25 -12.54
N THR A 149 8.21 4.70 -13.18
CA THR A 149 7.85 5.04 -14.56
C THR A 149 7.22 6.43 -14.64
N LEU A 150 6.31 6.75 -13.73
CA LEU A 150 5.69 8.08 -13.63
C LEU A 150 6.73 9.16 -13.32
N GLU A 151 7.65 8.92 -12.38
CA GLU A 151 8.76 9.82 -12.07
C GLU A 151 9.66 10.07 -13.28
N ARG A 152 10.02 9.01 -14.03
CA ARG A 152 10.81 9.14 -15.27
C ARG A 152 10.08 9.94 -16.34
N VAL A 153 8.79 9.67 -16.56
CA VAL A 153 7.95 10.44 -17.49
C VAL A 153 7.91 11.91 -17.04
N ASN A 154 7.73 12.16 -15.76
CA ASN A 154 7.67 13.50 -15.20
C ASN A 154 9.00 14.26 -15.37
N GLN A 155 10.12 13.61 -15.13
CA GLN A 155 11.46 14.17 -15.41
C GLN A 155 11.66 14.43 -16.91
N GLY A 156 11.14 13.58 -17.78
CA GLY A 156 11.14 13.79 -19.23
C GLY A 156 10.33 15.03 -19.63
N LEU A 157 9.16 15.22 -19.02
CA LEU A 157 8.31 16.41 -19.22
C LEU A 157 8.98 17.69 -18.70
N LYS A 158 9.66 17.63 -17.55
CA LYS A 158 10.44 18.74 -16.99
C LYS A 158 11.61 19.20 -17.88
N LYS A 159 12.13 18.31 -18.73
CA LYS A 159 13.18 18.61 -19.72
C LYS A 159 12.63 19.17 -21.03
N SER A 160 11.31 19.24 -21.20
CA SER A 160 10.68 19.97 -22.30
C SER A 160 10.54 21.45 -21.92
N ASP A 161 10.73 22.37 -22.86
CA ASP A 161 10.74 23.84 -22.65
C ASP A 161 9.40 24.45 -22.16
N THR A 162 8.45 23.61 -21.76
CA THR A 162 7.11 23.98 -21.27
C THR A 162 6.92 23.47 -19.84
N PHE A 163 7.53 24.14 -18.86
CA PHE A 163 7.34 23.86 -17.44
C PHE A 163 5.91 24.25 -17.01
N SER A 164 5.03 23.26 -16.78
CA SER A 164 3.63 23.48 -16.35
C SER A 164 3.46 23.22 -14.86
N THR A 165 2.72 24.09 -14.17
CA THR A 165 2.33 23.97 -12.75
C THR A 165 1.64 22.64 -12.40
N GLU A 166 1.05 21.96 -13.38
CA GLU A 166 0.46 20.62 -13.24
C GLU A 166 1.48 19.54 -12.90
N VAL A 167 2.74 19.68 -13.36
CA VAL A 167 3.82 18.73 -13.11
C VAL A 167 4.19 18.70 -11.62
N ALA A 168 4.21 19.86 -10.95
CA ALA A 168 4.51 19.95 -9.52
C ALA A 168 3.38 19.39 -8.63
N ILE A 169 2.11 19.57 -9.04
CA ILE A 169 0.95 19.03 -8.32
C ILE A 169 0.91 17.50 -8.41
N ASN A 170 1.33 16.93 -9.55
CA ASN A 170 1.40 15.49 -9.74
C ASN A 170 2.52 14.83 -8.92
N GLU A 171 3.65 15.51 -8.68
CA GLU A 171 4.73 15.01 -7.80
C GLU A 171 4.26 14.81 -6.38
N THR A 172 3.59 15.81 -5.80
CA THR A 172 3.05 15.70 -4.44
C THR A 172 2.06 14.53 -4.33
N LYS A 173 1.24 14.29 -5.36
CA LYS A 173 0.30 13.16 -5.37
C LYS A 173 0.98 11.80 -5.48
N ILE A 174 2.08 11.69 -6.24
CA ILE A 174 2.84 10.44 -6.41
C ILE A 174 3.64 10.13 -5.14
N GLU A 175 4.30 11.12 -4.54
CA GLU A 175 5.08 10.92 -3.30
C GLU A 175 4.22 10.46 -2.11
N HIS A 176 2.94 10.81 -2.09
CA HIS A 176 2.00 10.41 -1.03
C HIS A 176 1.29 9.07 -1.30
N GLN A 177 1.41 8.48 -2.50
CA GLN A 177 0.77 7.20 -2.78
C GLN A 177 1.41 6.05 -1.99
N PHE A 178 2.67 6.16 -1.60
CA PHE A 178 3.32 5.16 -0.76
C PHE A 178 4.02 5.84 0.42
N SER A 179 3.52 5.62 1.64
CA SER A 179 4.24 5.98 2.88
C SER A 179 5.52 5.17 3.12
N ILE A 180 6.11 4.59 2.07
CA ILE A 180 7.41 3.91 2.10
C ILE A 180 8.45 4.91 1.57
N LYS A 181 8.61 6.04 2.26
CA LYS A 181 9.86 6.79 2.12
C LYS A 181 10.87 6.11 3.04
N GLN A 182 11.78 5.34 2.44
CA GLN A 182 13.07 5.07 3.06
C GLN A 182 13.62 6.39 3.65
N PRO A 183 14.27 6.37 4.82
CA PRO A 183 14.97 7.56 5.29
C PRO A 183 16.04 7.89 4.24
N ARG A 184 15.96 9.08 3.63
CA ARG A 184 17.07 9.64 2.87
C ARG A 184 18.23 9.81 3.84
N LEU A 185 19.13 8.83 3.94
CA LEU A 185 20.45 8.98 4.51
C LEU A 185 21.32 9.76 3.50
N LEU A 186 21.04 11.05 3.35
CA LEU A 186 22.00 12.01 2.83
C LEU A 186 22.29 12.94 4.01
N ASN A 187 23.52 12.86 4.55
CA ASN A 187 24.00 13.78 5.58
C ASN A 187 23.60 15.21 5.19
N ASP A 188 22.96 15.92 6.13
CA ASP A 188 22.43 17.28 5.91
C ASP A 188 23.49 18.25 5.35
N ASP A 189 24.77 18.03 5.64
CA ASP A 189 25.88 18.82 5.08
C ASP A 189 26.02 18.68 3.56
N ILE A 190 25.74 17.50 2.98
CA ILE A 190 25.80 17.27 1.53
C ILE A 190 24.56 17.83 0.85
N ALA A 191 23.39 17.69 1.49
CA ALA A 191 22.14 18.26 0.99
C ALA A 191 22.22 19.79 0.95
N ASN A 192 22.71 20.42 2.03
CA ASN A 192 22.92 21.86 2.10
C ASN A 192 23.96 22.34 1.08
N GLN A 193 25.05 21.59 0.84
CA GLN A 193 26.01 21.93 -0.21
C GLN A 193 25.42 21.82 -1.62
N LEU A 194 24.55 20.84 -1.87
CA LEU A 194 23.89 20.66 -3.15
C LEU A 194 22.87 21.77 -3.41
N ASP A 195 22.08 22.14 -2.40
CA ASP A 195 21.12 23.24 -2.48
C ASP A 195 21.82 24.59 -2.72
N ASP A 196 22.97 24.81 -2.07
CA ASP A 196 23.77 26.03 -2.23
C ASP A 196 24.46 26.11 -3.61
N LEU A 197 24.83 24.95 -4.18
CA LEU A 197 25.35 24.85 -5.56
C LEU A 197 24.25 25.06 -6.60
N ILE A 198 23.04 24.55 -6.35
CA ILE A 198 21.87 24.77 -7.19
C ILE A 198 21.47 26.25 -7.17
N ALA A 199 21.42 26.89 -5.99
CA ALA A 199 21.14 28.31 -5.86
C ALA A 199 22.17 29.19 -6.60
N LYS A 200 23.46 28.84 -6.54
CA LYS A 200 24.53 29.52 -7.29
C LYS A 200 24.39 29.32 -8.81
N ALA A 201 23.99 28.14 -9.27
CA ALA A 201 23.75 27.87 -10.68
C ALA A 201 22.59 28.73 -11.22
N TYR A 202 21.50 28.88 -10.47
CA TYR A 202 20.39 29.77 -10.84
C TYR A 202 20.80 31.25 -10.91
N GLN A 203 21.62 31.74 -9.98
CA GLN A 203 22.13 33.13 -10.02
C GLN A 203 23.05 33.42 -11.21
N ILE A 204 23.78 32.41 -11.71
CA ILE A 204 24.61 32.55 -12.91
C ILE A 204 23.71 32.64 -14.16
N ILE A 205 22.68 31.79 -14.23
CA ILE A 205 21.71 31.78 -15.34
C ILE A 205 20.90 33.08 -15.38
N GLU A 206 20.46 33.62 -14.24
CA GLU A 206 19.77 34.92 -14.19
C GLU A 206 20.67 36.09 -14.61
N LYS A 207 21.99 36.02 -14.35
CA LYS A 207 22.94 37.07 -14.78
C LYS A 207 23.33 36.98 -16.25
N GLU A 208 23.32 35.79 -16.85
CA GLU A 208 23.62 35.61 -18.28
C GLU A 208 22.38 35.83 -19.18
N GLY A 209 21.18 35.91 -18.59
CA GLY A 209 19.92 36.16 -19.32
C GLY A 209 19.56 37.64 -19.56
N GLU A 210 20.38 38.61 -19.13
CA GLU A 210 20.16 40.05 -19.36
C GLU A 210 21.04 40.67 -20.49
N LEU A 211 21.44 39.90 -21.51
CA LEU A 211 22.08 40.44 -22.73
C LEU A 211 21.40 39.99 -24.02
#